data_AF-A0A813NM68-F1
#
_entry.id   AF-A0A813NM68-F1
#
_cell.length_a   1.000
_cell.length_b   1.000
_cell.length_c   1.000
_cell.angle_alpha   90.00
_cell.angle_beta   90.00
_cell.angle_gamma   90.00
#
_symmetry.space_group_name_H-M   'P 1'
#
loop_
_entity.id
_entity.type
_entity.pdbx_description
1 polymer ?
#
loop_
_entity_poly.entity_id
_entity_poly.type
_entity_poly.pdbx_seq_one_letter_code
_entity_poly.pdbx_strand_id
1 'polypeptide(L)'
;MVHFGHANACRQAKQMGTYLVVGVHSDAEITKHKGPPVFSEQERYKMVRAIKWVDEVVEDAPYVTALETLEKYNCQFCVHGDDITVTADGVDTYHIVKAAGRYRECKRTQGVSTTDLVGRMLLVTKSHHEPDDMLPDRENTLRMSLCKESVSPWTGASQFLATTNKIIQFSNGREPEPTDKVVYTAGAFDLFHVGHVDFLEKAKACGDYLIVGLHSDRLVNRYKGSNHPIMNLHERVLSVLACRYVDEVVIGAPYSVTMELINHFKVSRVIHGRTTYDSDIDGQNPYEVPQALKIFEQIDSGNPMSTQDIITRIIDNRLEYEKRNKKKEAKEAAAYATFQKLKAENLNESTAVNLKNKTFLKYLFLLICLLGGMICALIASSGWAQQADWISQLCQEYTPNENVTTSINCSQNSTINSYRLLSANTIKIAAISSCILCLVIILIIYLIHVFTGLRKRRKWKMIARIIAIIFIVLCLLIFATSIAAVFWELKLITIFGIQYTSNAYQLTPNGYCKAQTGLAGATAGFGILSGSFLLIDIICRLLTIGSLRKQDRRRKKRISVIS
;
A
#
# COMPACT_ATOMS: atom_id res chain seq x y z
N MET A 1 -17.91 19.50 17.87
CA MET A 1 -17.46 18.82 19.10
C MET A 1 -16.19 18.06 18.79
N VAL A 2 -15.03 18.66 19.10
CA VAL A 2 -13.73 17.99 18.91
C VAL A 2 -13.62 16.86 19.94
N HIS A 3 -12.93 15.78 19.57
CA HIS A 3 -12.62 14.65 20.45
C HIS A 3 -11.29 14.01 19.97
N PHE A 4 -10.74 13.05 20.72
CA PHE A 4 -9.43 12.44 20.39
C PHE A 4 -9.37 11.83 18.98
N GLY A 5 -10.49 11.38 18.42
CA GLY A 5 -10.58 10.96 17.02
C GLY A 5 -10.21 12.05 16.00
N HIS A 6 -10.66 13.29 16.19
CA HIS A 6 -10.26 14.44 15.36
C HIS A 6 -8.79 14.80 15.56
N ALA A 7 -8.33 14.75 16.81
CA ALA A 7 -6.92 15.00 17.13
C ALA A 7 -5.99 13.96 16.49
N ASN A 8 -6.37 12.68 16.48
CA ASN A 8 -5.63 11.62 15.80
C ASN A 8 -5.63 11.78 14.26
N ALA A 9 -6.71 12.31 13.67
CA ALA A 9 -6.73 12.65 12.25
C ALA A 9 -5.71 13.76 11.95
N CYS A 10 -5.68 14.81 12.78
CA CYS A 10 -4.66 15.87 12.70
C CYS A 10 -3.25 15.31 12.84
N ARG A 11 -3.00 14.43 13.82
CA ARG A 11 -1.73 13.72 13.98
C ARG A 11 -1.31 12.97 12.73
N GLN A 12 -2.20 12.16 12.17
CA GLN A 12 -1.93 11.38 10.95
C GLN A 12 -1.63 12.29 9.75
N ALA A 13 -2.38 13.38 9.57
CA ALA A 13 -2.14 14.32 8.48
C ALA A 13 -0.83 15.10 8.64
N LYS A 14 -0.48 15.50 9.88
CA LYS A 14 0.80 16.13 10.19
C LYS A 14 1.96 15.20 9.89
N GLN A 15 1.84 13.89 10.13
CA GLN A 15 2.86 12.89 9.78
C GLN A 15 3.10 12.75 8.26
N MET A 16 2.14 13.12 7.43
CA MET A 16 2.31 13.11 5.96
C MET A 16 3.03 14.35 5.43
N GLY A 17 3.15 15.39 6.27
CA GLY A 17 3.75 16.68 5.95
C GLY A 17 4.75 17.14 7.01
N THR A 18 5.04 18.43 6.98
CA THR A 18 5.84 19.15 7.97
C THR A 18 5.07 20.31 8.59
N TYR A 19 4.02 20.77 7.92
CA TYR A 19 3.11 21.83 8.35
C TYR A 19 1.68 21.39 8.03
N LEU A 20 0.76 21.64 8.95
CA LEU A 20 -0.65 21.27 8.87
C LEU A 20 -1.50 22.52 9.03
N VAL A 21 -2.22 22.84 7.98
CA VAL A 21 -3.29 23.83 7.96
C VAL A 21 -4.61 23.10 8.16
N VAL A 22 -5.48 23.61 9.03
CA VAL A 22 -6.83 23.06 9.20
C VAL A 22 -7.86 24.12 8.83
N GLY A 23 -8.63 23.84 7.79
CA GLY A 23 -9.78 24.66 7.42
C GLY A 23 -10.97 24.32 8.30
N VAL A 24 -11.63 25.32 8.86
CA VAL A 24 -12.82 25.13 9.69
C VAL A 24 -13.95 25.99 9.13
N HIS A 25 -15.09 25.37 8.85
CA HIS A 25 -16.25 26.05 8.24
C HIS A 25 -16.92 27.03 9.22
N SER A 26 -17.58 28.06 8.71
CA SER A 26 -18.47 28.92 9.50
C SER A 26 -19.74 28.20 9.97
N ASP A 27 -20.44 28.78 10.94
CA ASP A 27 -21.73 28.27 11.41
C ASP A 27 -22.80 28.32 10.30
N ALA A 28 -22.78 29.37 9.47
CA ALA A 28 -23.67 29.52 8.33
C ALA A 28 -23.46 28.40 7.29
N GLU A 29 -22.21 28.12 6.93
CA GLU A 29 -21.89 27.09 5.94
C GLU A 29 -22.24 25.68 6.44
N ILE A 30 -22.03 25.40 7.74
CA ILE A 30 -22.44 24.13 8.35
C ILE A 30 -23.97 23.96 8.34
N THR A 31 -24.70 25.00 8.72
CA THR A 31 -26.16 24.98 8.84
C THR A 31 -26.82 24.62 7.50
N LYS A 32 -26.28 25.16 6.40
CA LYS A 32 -26.73 24.86 5.03
C LYS A 32 -26.68 23.37 4.67
N HIS A 33 -25.72 22.60 5.22
CA HIS A 33 -25.47 21.22 4.79
C HIS A 33 -26.01 20.14 5.74
N LYS A 34 -25.95 20.38 7.06
CA LYS A 34 -26.28 19.35 8.06
C LYS A 34 -27.15 19.81 9.24
N GLY A 35 -27.40 21.11 9.38
CA GLY A 35 -28.04 21.72 10.56
C GLY A 35 -27.04 22.41 11.48
N PRO A 36 -27.51 23.17 12.48
CA PRO A 36 -26.68 24.04 13.30
C PRO A 36 -25.65 23.24 14.11
N PRO A 37 -24.41 23.75 14.28
CA PRO A 37 -23.41 23.12 15.12
C PRO A 37 -23.69 23.36 16.62
N VAL A 38 -23.28 22.41 17.47
CA VAL A 38 -23.37 22.52 18.96
C VAL A 38 -22.49 23.64 19.51
N PHE A 39 -21.35 23.89 18.85
CA PHE A 39 -20.36 24.88 19.24
C PHE A 39 -20.30 25.95 18.17
N SER A 40 -20.19 27.21 18.60
CA SER A 40 -20.00 28.32 17.68
C SER A 40 -18.70 28.16 16.89
N GLU A 41 -18.60 28.84 15.76
CA GLU A 41 -17.39 28.82 14.95
C GLU A 41 -16.16 29.29 15.72
N GLN A 42 -16.29 30.31 16.58
CA GLN A 42 -15.20 30.81 17.41
C GLN A 42 -14.71 29.76 18.42
N GLU A 43 -15.63 29.04 19.07
CA GLU A 43 -15.29 27.92 19.95
C GLU A 43 -14.57 26.81 19.17
N ARG A 44 -15.02 26.52 17.93
CA ARG A 44 -14.41 25.51 17.06
C ARG A 44 -13.02 25.92 16.58
N TYR A 45 -12.83 27.17 16.15
CA TYR A 45 -11.53 27.68 15.73
C TYR A 45 -10.51 27.58 16.86
N LYS A 46 -10.88 28.04 18.07
CA LYS A 46 -10.01 27.97 19.25
C LYS A 46 -9.66 26.54 19.64
N MET A 47 -10.64 25.64 19.63
CA MET A 47 -10.42 24.24 19.96
C MET A 47 -9.46 23.55 18.97
N VAL A 48 -9.59 23.83 17.67
CA VAL A 48 -8.69 23.27 16.65
C VAL A 48 -7.28 23.84 16.79
N ARG A 49 -7.14 25.15 17.08
CA ARG A 49 -5.84 25.76 17.40
C ARG A 49 -5.18 25.09 18.59
N ALA A 50 -5.92 24.67 19.60
CA ALA A 50 -5.33 24.02 20.78
C ALA A 50 -4.70 22.64 20.50
N ILE A 51 -5.02 21.99 19.38
CA ILE A 51 -4.45 20.69 19.00
C ILE A 51 -2.98 20.88 18.59
N LYS A 52 -2.07 20.15 19.23
CA LYS A 52 -0.61 20.35 19.09
C LYS A 52 -0.03 20.06 17.70
N TRP A 53 -0.74 19.28 16.89
CA TRP A 53 -0.30 18.98 15.52
C TRP A 53 -0.72 20.03 14.50
N VAL A 54 -1.63 20.93 14.85
CA VAL A 54 -2.15 21.98 13.97
C VAL A 54 -1.22 23.19 14.07
N ASP A 55 -0.68 23.64 12.94
CA ASP A 55 0.16 24.85 12.92
C ASP A 55 -0.69 26.09 12.65
N GLU A 56 -1.72 25.97 11.80
CA GLU A 56 -2.55 27.10 11.36
C GLU A 56 -4.01 26.68 11.21
N VAL A 57 -4.91 27.56 11.61
CA VAL A 57 -6.36 27.40 11.41
C VAL A 57 -6.86 28.46 10.45
N VAL A 58 -7.47 28.00 9.36
CA VAL A 58 -8.17 28.83 8.39
C VAL A 58 -9.64 28.86 8.75
N GLU A 59 -10.11 30.05 9.12
CA GLU A 59 -11.52 30.31 9.43
C GLU A 59 -12.35 30.42 8.15
N ASP A 60 -13.64 30.13 8.26
CA ASP A 60 -14.61 30.13 7.16
C ASP A 60 -14.13 29.38 5.90
N ALA A 61 -13.57 28.18 6.10
CA ALA A 61 -13.16 27.34 4.97
C ALA A 61 -14.39 26.83 4.19
N PRO A 62 -14.34 26.73 2.85
CA PRO A 62 -15.41 26.14 2.05
C PRO A 62 -15.75 24.72 2.47
N TYR A 63 -17.02 24.30 2.35
CA TYR A 63 -17.47 22.98 2.79
C TYR A 63 -16.80 21.82 2.06
N VAL A 64 -16.54 21.98 0.75
CA VAL A 64 -15.85 20.98 -0.08
C VAL A 64 -14.44 21.46 -0.38
N THR A 65 -13.45 20.61 -0.11
CA THR A 65 -12.06 20.90 -0.48
C THR A 65 -11.91 20.99 -2.00
N ALA A 66 -11.42 22.13 -2.48
CA ALA A 66 -11.18 22.39 -3.89
C ALA A 66 -9.69 22.67 -4.15
N LEU A 67 -9.25 22.60 -5.41
CA LEU A 67 -7.84 22.84 -5.77
C LEU A 67 -7.43 24.29 -5.51
N GLU A 68 -8.36 25.21 -5.72
CA GLU A 68 -8.24 26.64 -5.47
C GLU A 68 -7.93 26.91 -4.00
N THR A 69 -8.62 26.21 -3.08
CA THR A 69 -8.34 26.30 -1.63
C THR A 69 -6.94 25.81 -1.32
N LEU A 70 -6.51 24.68 -1.90
CA LEU A 70 -5.16 24.17 -1.68
C LEU A 70 -4.09 25.12 -2.22
N GLU A 71 -4.33 25.78 -3.35
CA GLU A 71 -3.41 26.75 -3.94
C GLU A 71 -3.35 28.04 -3.13
N LYS A 72 -4.49 28.57 -2.68
CA LYS A 72 -4.60 29.76 -1.83
C LYS A 72 -3.73 29.67 -0.58
N TYR A 73 -3.67 28.49 0.05
CA TYR A 73 -2.87 28.25 1.26
C TYR A 73 -1.56 27.49 0.98
N ASN A 74 -1.13 27.40 -0.29
CA ASN A 74 0.12 26.74 -0.70
C ASN A 74 0.29 25.29 -0.17
N CYS A 75 -0.81 24.57 -0.11
CA CYS A 75 -0.86 23.21 0.40
C CYS A 75 -0.72 22.19 -0.73
N GLN A 76 0.14 21.19 -0.59
CA GLN A 76 0.38 20.27 -1.72
C GLN A 76 -0.70 19.20 -1.85
N PHE A 77 -1.37 18.83 -0.76
CA PHE A 77 -2.46 17.85 -0.75
C PHE A 77 -3.39 18.07 0.43
N CYS A 78 -4.63 17.58 0.33
CA CYS A 78 -5.52 17.41 1.47
C CYS A 78 -5.45 16.00 2.05
N VAL A 79 -5.83 15.87 3.32
CA VAL A 79 -5.97 14.61 4.04
C VAL A 79 -7.39 14.52 4.58
N HIS A 80 -8.05 13.40 4.33
CA HIS A 80 -9.40 13.12 4.77
C HIS A 80 -9.49 11.72 5.38
N GLY A 81 -10.57 11.44 6.12
CA GLY A 81 -10.86 10.08 6.58
C GLY A 81 -11.11 9.12 5.41
N ASP A 82 -11.10 7.83 5.71
CA ASP A 82 -11.50 6.73 4.81
C ASP A 82 -13.03 6.54 4.73
N ASP A 83 -13.79 7.59 5.07
CA ASP A 83 -15.26 7.61 4.99
C ASP A 83 -15.74 7.66 3.52
N ILE A 84 -16.93 7.11 3.24
CA ILE A 84 -17.51 7.11 1.90
C ILE A 84 -18.08 8.51 1.60
N THR A 85 -17.45 9.22 0.67
CA THR A 85 -17.84 10.60 0.28
C THR A 85 -18.39 10.63 -1.14
N VAL A 86 -19.63 10.15 -1.30
CA VAL A 86 -20.36 10.22 -2.58
C VAL A 86 -21.48 11.26 -2.51
N THR A 87 -21.71 11.97 -3.61
CA THR A 87 -22.89 12.81 -3.83
C THR A 87 -24.13 11.96 -4.03
N ALA A 88 -25.32 12.59 -4.08
CA ALA A 88 -26.58 11.89 -4.37
C ALA A 88 -26.53 11.14 -5.71
N ASP A 89 -25.76 11.67 -6.68
CA ASP A 89 -25.55 11.10 -8.01
C ASP A 89 -24.47 10.00 -8.03
N GLY A 90 -23.94 9.61 -6.87
CA GLY A 90 -22.92 8.57 -6.75
C GLY A 90 -21.51 9.00 -7.14
N VAL A 91 -21.28 10.28 -7.41
CA VAL A 91 -19.96 10.83 -7.76
C VAL A 91 -19.16 11.13 -6.49
N ASP A 92 -17.88 10.80 -6.48
CA ASP A 92 -16.98 11.11 -5.37
C ASP A 92 -16.88 12.64 -5.17
N THR A 93 -17.17 13.12 -3.96
CA THR A 93 -17.13 14.55 -3.61
C THR A 93 -15.77 15.18 -3.88
N TYR A 94 -14.68 14.40 -3.79
CA TYR A 94 -13.31 14.86 -3.98
C TYR A 94 -12.69 14.41 -5.31
N HIS A 95 -13.50 14.00 -6.30
CA HIS A 95 -13.02 13.47 -7.58
C HIS A 95 -11.99 14.39 -8.27
N ILE A 96 -12.19 15.72 -8.24
CA ILE A 96 -11.27 16.71 -8.83
C ILE A 96 -9.90 16.66 -8.14
N VAL A 97 -9.89 16.68 -6.80
CA VAL A 97 -8.65 16.67 -6.01
C VAL A 97 -7.93 15.32 -6.10
N LYS A 98 -8.71 14.22 -6.16
CA LYS A 98 -8.19 12.87 -6.39
C LYS A 98 -7.56 12.73 -7.78
N ALA A 99 -8.21 13.25 -8.83
CA ALA A 99 -7.69 13.25 -10.20
C ALA A 99 -6.37 14.04 -10.32
N ALA A 100 -6.21 15.12 -9.56
CA ALA A 100 -4.97 15.89 -9.47
C ALA A 100 -3.85 15.19 -8.66
N GLY A 101 -4.12 14.05 -8.03
CA GLY A 101 -3.15 13.33 -7.19
C GLY A 101 -2.84 14.02 -5.85
N ARG A 102 -3.67 15.00 -5.46
CA ARG A 102 -3.51 15.87 -4.28
C ARG A 102 -4.43 15.48 -3.11
N TYR A 103 -4.92 14.25 -3.10
CA TYR A 103 -5.74 13.68 -2.01
C TYR A 103 -4.99 12.56 -1.29
N ARG A 104 -5.13 12.48 0.04
CA ARG A 104 -4.57 11.42 0.89
C ARG A 104 -5.62 11.00 1.92
N GLU A 105 -5.51 9.76 2.38
CA GLU A 105 -6.44 9.17 3.36
C GLU A 105 -5.73 8.90 4.68
N CYS A 106 -6.37 9.24 5.78
CA CYS A 106 -6.01 8.80 7.13
C CYS A 106 -7.06 7.81 7.65
N LYS A 107 -6.62 6.91 8.53
CA LYS A 107 -7.52 5.89 9.08
C LYS A 107 -8.46 6.50 10.11
N ARG A 108 -9.75 6.13 10.05
CA ARG A 108 -10.71 6.45 11.10
C ARG A 108 -10.23 5.95 12.47
N THR A 109 -10.44 6.78 13.49
CA THR A 109 -10.08 6.43 14.86
C THR A 109 -11.14 5.52 15.47
N GLN A 110 -10.72 4.34 15.93
CA GLN A 110 -11.57 3.40 16.64
C GLN A 110 -11.92 3.91 18.04
N GLY A 111 -13.16 3.64 18.49
CA GLY A 111 -13.60 3.90 19.86
C GLY A 111 -14.30 5.24 20.08
N VAL A 112 -14.52 6.07 19.05
CA VAL A 112 -15.21 7.35 19.24
C VAL A 112 -15.85 7.87 17.95
N SER A 113 -17.05 8.42 18.08
CA SER A 113 -17.65 9.30 17.09
C SER A 113 -18.48 10.38 17.76
N THR A 114 -18.78 11.48 17.07
CA THR A 114 -19.69 12.50 17.62
C THR A 114 -21.10 11.94 17.85
N THR A 115 -21.55 11.00 17.01
CA THR A 115 -22.86 10.33 17.18
C THR A 115 -22.87 9.49 18.47
N ASP A 116 -21.80 8.74 18.72
CA ASP A 116 -21.62 7.95 19.94
C ASP A 116 -21.63 8.84 21.19
N LEU A 117 -20.83 9.91 21.23
CA LEU A 117 -20.81 10.83 22.38
C LEU A 117 -22.16 11.49 22.64
N VAL A 118 -22.89 11.92 21.59
CA VAL A 118 -24.25 12.44 21.72
C VAL A 118 -25.18 11.36 22.28
N GLY A 119 -25.06 10.11 21.83
CA GLY A 119 -25.78 8.97 22.38
C GLY A 119 -25.53 8.78 23.88
N ARG A 120 -24.27 8.81 24.33
CA ARG A 120 -23.90 8.69 25.75
C ARG A 120 -24.51 9.81 26.61
N MET A 121 -24.61 11.02 26.06
CA MET A 121 -25.23 12.17 26.73
C MET A 121 -26.76 12.08 26.79
N LEU A 122 -27.41 11.58 25.73
CA LEU A 122 -28.87 11.47 25.66
C LEU A 122 -29.42 10.25 26.40
N LEU A 123 -28.70 9.13 26.40
CA LEU A 123 -29.16 7.87 26.98
C LEU A 123 -28.93 7.79 28.50
N VAL A 124 -28.01 8.60 29.05
CA VAL A 124 -27.68 8.62 30.48
C VAL A 124 -27.35 7.21 31.02
N THR A 125 -26.71 6.36 30.20
CA THR A 125 -26.33 4.99 30.57
C THR A 125 -24.85 4.88 30.94
N LYS A 126 -24.52 4.15 32.02
CA LYS A 126 -23.14 3.90 32.51
C LYS A 126 -22.42 2.73 31.82
N SER A 127 -23.00 2.16 30.76
CA SER A 127 -22.51 0.92 30.13
C SER A 127 -21.09 1.04 29.57
N HIS A 128 -20.58 2.26 29.33
CA HIS A 128 -19.21 2.53 28.89
C HIS A 128 -18.17 2.52 30.02
N HIS A 129 -18.59 2.36 31.29
CA HIS A 129 -17.71 2.24 32.46
C HIS A 129 -17.31 0.78 32.77
N GLU A 130 -18.05 -0.21 32.28
CA GLU A 130 -17.89 -1.63 32.64
C GLU A 130 -16.99 -2.40 31.65
N PRO A 131 -16.04 -3.24 32.13
CA PRO A 131 -15.35 -4.25 31.31
C PRO A 131 -16.30 -5.40 30.86
N ASP A 132 -15.97 -6.04 29.74
CA ASP A 132 -16.84 -6.94 28.93
C ASP A 132 -17.51 -8.11 29.68
N ASP A 133 -16.95 -8.59 30.80
CA ASP A 133 -17.40 -9.83 31.45
C ASP A 133 -18.76 -9.72 32.19
N MET A 134 -19.36 -8.52 32.26
CA MET A 134 -20.59 -8.25 33.02
C MET A 134 -21.73 -7.62 32.18
N LEU A 135 -21.61 -7.57 30.85
CA LEU A 135 -22.66 -7.00 29.99
C LEU A 135 -23.63 -8.10 29.50
N PRO A 136 -24.92 -8.07 29.88
CA PRO A 136 -25.91 -8.93 29.26
C PRO A 136 -26.15 -8.45 27.82
N ASP A 137 -25.79 -9.34 26.88
CA ASP A 137 -25.99 -9.27 25.44
C ASP A 137 -25.37 -8.08 24.69
N ARG A 138 -24.38 -8.40 23.84
CA ARG A 138 -23.90 -7.55 22.72
C ARG A 138 -25.03 -6.96 21.87
N GLU A 139 -26.20 -7.60 21.85
CA GLU A 139 -27.40 -7.12 21.16
C GLU A 139 -27.91 -5.79 21.72
N ASN A 140 -27.78 -5.53 23.02
CA ASN A 140 -28.20 -4.26 23.64
C ASN A 140 -27.19 -3.13 23.44
N THR A 141 -25.89 -3.43 23.38
CA THR A 141 -24.86 -2.42 23.04
C THR A 141 -24.93 -2.01 21.57
N LEU A 142 -25.32 -2.93 20.68
CA LEU A 142 -25.62 -2.62 19.27
C LEU A 142 -26.92 -1.82 19.08
N ARG A 143 -27.89 -1.96 20.00
CA ARG A 143 -29.11 -1.12 20.07
C ARG A 143 -28.84 0.35 20.46
N MET A 144 -27.58 0.73 20.72
CA MET A 144 -27.20 2.13 21.01
C MET A 144 -27.17 3.03 19.76
N SER A 145 -27.41 2.49 18.57
CA SER A 145 -27.90 3.27 17.43
C SER A 145 -29.38 3.58 17.66
N LEU A 146 -29.76 4.87 17.70
CA LEU A 146 -31.15 5.33 17.92
C LEU A 146 -32.13 4.91 16.81
N CYS A 147 -31.68 4.11 15.83
CA CYS A 147 -32.48 3.51 14.77
C CYS A 147 -32.28 1.98 14.73
N LYS A 148 -33.34 1.23 15.08
CA LYS A 148 -33.39 -0.26 15.01
C LYS A 148 -33.17 -0.83 13.60
N GLU A 149 -33.32 -0.01 12.56
CA GLU A 149 -33.38 -0.44 11.16
C GLU A 149 -32.11 -0.13 10.36
N SER A 150 -31.18 0.68 10.87
CA SER A 150 -29.96 1.08 10.17
C SER A 150 -28.72 0.99 11.05
N VAL A 151 -28.00 -0.13 10.95
CA VAL A 151 -26.68 -0.28 11.57
C VAL A 151 -25.64 0.19 10.56
N SER A 152 -25.16 1.43 10.68
CA SER A 152 -23.96 1.83 9.96
C SER A 152 -22.74 1.20 10.64
N PRO A 153 -21.73 0.72 9.90
CA PRO A 153 -20.46 0.27 10.48
C PRO A 153 -19.69 1.38 11.23
N TRP A 154 -20.08 2.64 11.04
CA TRP A 154 -19.31 3.82 11.42
C TRP A 154 -19.91 4.63 12.57
N THR A 155 -21.16 4.35 12.98
CA THR A 155 -21.91 5.09 14.02
C THR A 155 -22.30 4.27 15.24
N GLY A 156 -22.00 2.97 15.29
CA GLY A 156 -22.23 2.14 16.48
C GLY A 156 -21.46 2.66 17.71
N ALA A 157 -21.97 2.38 18.91
CA ALA A 157 -21.28 2.65 20.18
C ALA A 157 -19.93 1.92 20.16
N SER A 158 -18.87 2.68 19.91
CA SER A 158 -17.54 2.12 19.63
C SER A 158 -16.78 2.05 20.94
N GLN A 159 -16.43 0.84 21.37
CA GLN A 159 -15.63 0.63 22.58
C GLN A 159 -14.16 1.01 22.31
N PHE A 160 -13.65 1.99 23.05
CA PHE A 160 -12.27 2.43 22.92
C PHE A 160 -11.29 1.42 23.54
N LEU A 161 -10.48 0.78 22.69
CA LEU A 161 -9.37 -0.09 23.12
C LEU A 161 -8.09 0.73 23.33
N ALA A 162 -7.73 1.00 24.58
CA ALA A 162 -6.48 1.64 24.93
C ALA A 162 -5.29 0.72 24.60
N THR A 163 -4.22 1.29 24.05
CA THR A 163 -2.95 0.56 23.83
C THR A 163 -1.80 1.49 24.15
N THR A 164 -0.67 0.93 24.60
CA THR A 164 0.56 1.69 24.83
C THR A 164 0.98 2.48 23.58
N ASN A 165 0.85 1.88 22.39
CA ASN A 165 1.13 2.55 21.12
C ASN A 165 0.29 3.81 20.89
N LYS A 166 -1.01 3.80 21.24
CA LYS A 166 -1.86 4.99 21.11
C LYS A 166 -1.41 6.11 22.07
N ILE A 167 -1.03 5.74 23.30
CA ILE A 167 -0.54 6.70 24.30
C ILE A 167 0.79 7.32 23.82
N ILE A 168 1.74 6.50 23.36
CA ILE A 168 3.03 6.97 22.82
C ILE A 168 2.82 7.93 21.65
N GLN A 169 1.90 7.62 20.74
CA GLN A 169 1.59 8.50 19.59
C GLN A 169 1.02 9.86 20.01
N PHE A 170 0.41 9.94 21.19
CA PHE A 170 -0.19 11.15 21.75
C PHE A 170 0.71 11.83 22.77
N SER A 171 1.72 11.19 23.35
CA SER A 171 2.64 11.83 24.30
C SER A 171 3.67 12.72 23.58
N ASN A 172 4.20 13.73 24.29
CA ASN A 172 5.32 14.53 23.81
C ASN A 172 6.67 13.82 24.04
N GLY A 173 6.74 12.88 24.99
CA GLY A 173 7.96 12.12 25.31
C GLY A 173 9.12 12.97 25.86
N ARG A 174 8.83 14.17 26.37
CA ARG A 174 9.79 15.07 27.02
C ARG A 174 9.66 14.90 28.53
N GLU A 175 10.78 14.77 29.24
CA GLU A 175 10.82 14.86 30.71
C GLU A 175 11.11 16.30 31.15
N PRO A 176 10.73 16.71 32.38
CA PRO A 176 11.05 18.04 32.89
C PRO A 176 12.57 18.19 33.11
N GLU A 177 13.13 19.27 32.61
CA GLU A 177 14.52 19.64 32.86
C GLU A 177 14.71 20.06 34.33
N PRO A 178 15.91 19.93 34.93
CA PRO A 178 16.15 20.31 36.33
C PRO A 178 15.82 21.79 36.66
N THR A 179 15.79 22.65 35.64
CA THR A 179 15.45 24.07 35.77
C THR A 179 13.97 24.38 35.53
N ASP A 180 13.20 23.44 35.00
CA ASP A 180 11.79 23.66 34.65
C ASP A 180 10.94 23.82 35.91
N LYS A 181 10.08 24.84 35.92
CA LYS A 181 9.03 24.97 36.93
C LYS A 181 7.88 24.04 36.59
N VAL A 182 7.76 22.95 37.34
CA VAL A 182 6.70 21.96 37.16
C VAL A 182 5.39 22.47 37.76
N VAL A 183 4.37 22.57 36.92
CA VAL A 183 2.99 22.94 37.27
C VAL A 183 2.13 21.68 37.27
N TYR A 184 1.35 21.49 38.32
CA TYR A 184 0.38 20.42 38.42
C TYR A 184 -1.05 20.97 38.49
N THR A 185 -1.97 20.33 37.78
CA THR A 185 -3.40 20.56 37.91
C THR A 185 -4.13 19.22 37.82
N ALA A 186 -5.31 19.09 38.42
CA ALA A 186 -6.05 17.83 38.42
C ALA A 186 -7.54 18.04 38.20
N GLY A 187 -8.22 17.01 37.70
CA GLY A 187 -9.67 17.04 37.56
C GLY A 187 -10.26 15.93 36.69
N ALA A 188 -11.54 16.09 36.34
CA ALA A 188 -12.21 15.20 35.42
C ALA A 188 -11.66 15.34 33.99
N PHE A 189 -11.60 16.56 33.44
CA PHE A 189 -11.35 16.82 32.01
C PHE A 189 -12.27 16.00 31.08
N ASP A 190 -13.52 15.80 31.50
CA ASP A 190 -14.56 15.09 30.75
C ASP A 190 -15.10 15.95 29.60
N LEU A 191 -15.38 15.33 28.45
CA LEU A 191 -15.69 16.01 27.18
C LEU A 191 -14.77 17.21 26.89
N PHE A 192 -13.45 16.98 26.93
CA PHE A 192 -12.43 18.03 26.79
C PHE A 192 -12.80 19.14 25.77
N HIS A 193 -12.89 20.38 26.25
CA HIS A 193 -13.59 21.50 25.58
C HIS A 193 -12.84 22.82 25.76
N VAL A 194 -13.31 23.89 25.12
CA VAL A 194 -12.62 25.20 25.09
C VAL A 194 -12.41 25.81 26.48
N GLY A 195 -13.32 25.60 27.44
CA GLY A 195 -13.09 25.98 28.84
C GLY A 195 -11.84 25.37 29.46
N HIS A 196 -11.56 24.07 29.19
CA HIS A 196 -10.33 23.42 29.63
C HIS A 196 -9.10 23.95 28.87
N VAL A 197 -9.23 24.26 27.58
CA VAL A 197 -8.15 24.85 26.78
C VAL A 197 -7.71 26.19 27.38
N ASP A 198 -8.67 27.07 27.67
CA ASP A 198 -8.40 28.41 28.21
C ASP A 198 -7.79 28.36 29.61
N PHE A 199 -8.25 27.39 30.41
CA PHE A 199 -7.66 27.10 31.71
C PHE A 199 -6.21 26.59 31.58
N LEU A 200 -5.97 25.58 30.72
CA LEU A 200 -4.65 24.97 30.56
C LEU A 200 -3.63 25.91 29.91
N GLU A 201 -4.07 26.81 29.02
CA GLU A 201 -3.22 27.88 28.48
C GLU A 201 -2.67 28.77 29.59
N LYS A 202 -3.55 29.21 30.50
CA LYS A 202 -3.17 30.03 31.65
C LYS A 202 -2.36 29.25 32.68
N ALA A 203 -2.72 28.00 32.96
CA ALA A 203 -1.97 27.14 33.87
C ALA A 203 -0.55 26.86 33.34
N LYS A 204 -0.40 26.63 32.03
CA LYS A 204 0.91 26.49 31.39
C LYS A 204 1.74 27.77 31.50
N ALA A 205 1.13 28.95 31.42
CA ALA A 205 1.85 30.21 31.61
C ALA A 205 2.42 30.41 33.04
N CYS A 206 1.98 29.61 34.01
CA CYS A 206 2.47 29.65 35.40
C CYS A 206 3.81 28.91 35.61
N GLY A 207 4.35 28.22 34.59
CA GLY A 207 5.62 27.50 34.64
C GLY A 207 6.08 26.95 33.28
N ASP A 208 6.97 25.97 33.29
CA ASP A 208 7.66 25.50 32.08
C ASP A 208 7.23 24.10 31.65
N TYR A 209 6.63 23.33 32.57
CA TYR A 209 6.20 21.95 32.35
C TYR A 209 4.87 21.69 33.07
N LEU A 210 3.80 21.40 32.32
CA LEU A 210 2.44 21.20 32.84
C LEU A 210 2.06 19.72 32.87
N ILE A 211 1.83 19.23 34.08
CA ILE A 211 1.31 17.90 34.38
C ILE A 211 -0.19 18.00 34.69
N VAL A 212 -0.99 17.21 34.00
CA VAL A 212 -2.44 17.13 34.22
C VAL A 212 -2.83 15.79 34.83
N GLY A 213 -3.28 15.81 36.09
CA GLY A 213 -3.82 14.65 36.78
C GLY A 213 -5.26 14.34 36.39
N LEU A 214 -5.51 13.13 35.90
CA LEU A 214 -6.85 12.67 35.53
C LEU A 214 -7.40 11.72 36.57
N HIS A 215 -8.46 12.16 37.25
CA HIS A 215 -9.19 11.34 38.22
C HIS A 215 -9.77 10.08 37.54
N SER A 216 -9.82 8.95 38.25
CA SER A 216 -10.43 7.71 37.75
C SER A 216 -11.93 7.86 37.51
N ASP A 217 -12.53 6.99 36.70
CA ASP A 217 -13.96 7.09 36.35
C ASP A 217 -14.87 6.94 37.58
N ARG A 218 -14.53 6.02 38.50
CA ARG A 218 -15.22 5.85 39.78
C ARG A 218 -15.15 7.11 40.64
N LEU A 219 -13.99 7.75 40.69
CA LEU A 219 -13.79 8.97 41.46
C LEU A 219 -14.59 10.12 40.84
N VAL A 220 -14.56 10.29 39.52
CA VAL A 220 -15.37 11.30 38.82
C VAL A 220 -16.86 11.08 39.04
N ASN A 221 -17.34 9.83 38.96
CA ASN A 221 -18.75 9.52 39.22
C ASN A 221 -19.15 9.83 40.66
N ARG A 222 -18.25 9.67 41.64
CA ARG A 222 -18.53 9.98 43.05
C ARG A 222 -18.93 11.45 43.25
N TYR A 223 -18.15 12.39 42.72
CA TYR A 223 -18.39 13.82 42.95
C TYR A 223 -19.26 14.49 41.89
N LYS A 224 -19.34 13.95 40.65
CA LYS A 224 -20.26 14.48 39.61
C LYS A 224 -21.61 13.76 39.55
N GLY A 225 -21.69 12.54 40.06
CA GLY A 225 -22.90 11.71 40.01
C GLY A 225 -23.34 11.33 38.59
N SER A 226 -24.60 10.91 38.49
CA SER A 226 -25.30 10.65 37.22
C SER A 226 -24.48 9.73 36.30
N ASN A 227 -24.41 10.02 35.01
CA ASN A 227 -23.67 9.25 34.02
C ASN A 227 -22.22 9.72 33.81
N HIS A 228 -21.67 10.54 34.71
CA HIS A 228 -20.30 11.04 34.55
C HIS A 228 -19.26 10.00 34.96
N PRO A 229 -18.09 9.96 34.32
CA PRO A 229 -17.73 10.76 33.14
C PRO A 229 -18.34 10.18 31.85
N ILE A 230 -18.60 11.03 30.87
CA ILE A 230 -19.10 10.63 29.54
C ILE A 230 -17.99 9.92 28.74
N MET A 231 -16.76 10.42 28.85
CA MET A 231 -15.56 9.77 28.34
C MET A 231 -14.84 9.04 29.47
N ASN A 232 -14.51 7.76 29.27
CA ASN A 232 -13.74 6.99 30.25
C ASN A 232 -12.32 7.53 30.42
N LEU A 233 -11.59 7.04 31.42
CA LEU A 233 -10.26 7.53 31.77
C LEU A 233 -9.31 7.53 30.57
N HIS A 234 -9.28 6.47 29.78
CA HIS A 234 -8.34 6.35 28.67
C HIS A 234 -8.71 7.25 27.47
N GLU A 235 -10.00 7.48 27.23
CA GLU A 235 -10.48 8.45 26.23
C GLU A 235 -10.09 9.89 26.64
N ARG A 236 -10.20 10.21 27.93
CA ARG A 236 -9.80 11.50 28.50
C ARG A 236 -8.29 11.73 28.42
N VAL A 237 -7.49 10.69 28.70
CA VAL A 237 -6.02 10.72 28.53
C VAL A 237 -5.64 11.17 27.12
N LEU A 238 -6.19 10.54 26.08
CA LEU A 238 -5.88 10.93 24.70
C LEU A 238 -6.38 12.34 24.35
N SER A 239 -7.52 12.74 24.91
CA SER A 239 -8.10 14.06 24.65
C SER A 239 -7.23 15.17 25.25
N VAL A 240 -6.68 14.96 26.45
CA VAL A 240 -5.82 15.91 27.16
C VAL A 240 -4.41 15.95 26.55
N LEU A 241 -3.82 14.79 26.25
CA LEU A 241 -2.49 14.70 25.60
C LEU A 241 -2.44 15.36 24.20
N ALA A 242 -3.58 15.52 23.54
CA ALA A 242 -3.67 16.22 22.26
C ALA A 242 -3.50 17.75 22.37
N CYS A 243 -3.71 18.31 23.56
CA CYS A 243 -3.61 19.74 23.83
C CYS A 243 -2.14 20.21 23.80
N ARG A 244 -1.86 21.32 23.11
CA ARG A 244 -0.49 21.86 22.98
C ARG A 244 0.11 22.38 24.28
N TYR A 245 -0.72 22.72 25.25
CA TYR A 245 -0.28 23.28 26.53
C TYR A 245 0.11 22.20 27.55
N VAL A 246 -0.21 20.94 27.29
CA VAL A 246 0.03 19.81 28.20
C VAL A 246 1.32 19.10 27.83
N ASP A 247 2.18 18.87 28.82
CA ASP A 247 3.42 18.11 28.65
C ASP A 247 3.25 16.66 29.07
N GLU A 248 2.58 16.41 30.20
CA GLU A 248 2.38 15.07 30.77
C GLU A 248 1.01 14.89 31.43
N VAL A 249 0.58 13.62 31.54
CA VAL A 249 -0.66 13.22 32.19
C VAL A 249 -0.42 12.16 33.26
N VAL A 250 -0.96 12.38 34.47
CA VAL A 250 -1.06 11.33 35.49
C VAL A 250 -2.36 10.56 35.29
N ILE A 251 -2.25 9.31 34.87
CA ILE A 251 -3.40 8.45 34.59
C ILE A 251 -3.91 7.84 35.90
N GLY A 252 -5.10 8.25 36.35
CA GLY A 252 -5.68 7.78 37.60
C GLY A 252 -5.14 8.52 38.83
N ALA A 253 -4.99 9.85 38.71
CA ALA A 253 -4.54 10.70 39.81
C ALA A 253 -5.49 10.62 41.03
N PRO A 254 -4.95 10.72 42.26
CA PRO A 254 -5.76 10.81 43.47
C PRO A 254 -6.56 12.11 43.49
N TYR A 255 -7.65 12.13 44.28
CA TYR A 255 -8.48 13.33 44.44
C TYR A 255 -7.73 14.43 45.20
N SER A 256 -7.17 14.06 46.36
CA SER A 256 -6.35 14.94 47.18
C SER A 256 -4.91 14.98 46.69
N VAL A 257 -4.35 16.19 46.62
CA VAL A 257 -2.95 16.41 46.19
C VAL A 257 -2.03 16.11 47.36
N THR A 258 -1.45 14.91 47.36
CA THR A 258 -0.61 14.42 48.47
C THR A 258 0.82 14.95 48.39
N MET A 259 1.52 14.95 49.54
CA MET A 259 2.94 15.26 49.62
C MET A 259 3.79 14.29 48.77
N GLU A 260 3.38 13.02 48.69
CA GLU A 260 4.04 12.01 47.84
C GLU A 260 3.99 12.39 46.37
N LEU A 261 2.83 12.82 45.86
CA LEU A 261 2.67 13.27 44.48
C LEU A 261 3.54 14.50 44.19
N ILE A 262 3.53 15.48 45.10
CA ILE A 262 4.33 16.71 44.98
C ILE A 262 5.82 16.36 44.91
N ASN A 263 6.31 15.50 45.79
CA ASN A 263 7.72 15.11 45.83
C ASN A 263 8.12 14.25 44.62
N HIS A 264 7.26 13.31 44.21
CA HIS A 264 7.52 12.42 43.08
C HIS A 264 7.69 13.19 41.77
N PHE A 265 6.79 14.12 41.47
CA PHE A 265 6.84 14.93 40.26
C PHE A 265 7.60 16.26 40.42
N LYS A 266 8.18 16.52 41.60
CA LYS A 266 8.87 17.77 41.93
C LYS A 266 8.03 19.01 41.62
N VAL A 267 6.74 18.96 42.00
CA VAL A 267 5.76 19.99 41.69
C VAL A 267 6.15 21.31 42.35
N SER A 268 6.31 22.35 41.54
CA SER A 268 6.61 23.71 42.01
C SER A 268 5.34 24.52 42.28
N ARG A 269 4.27 24.27 41.53
CA ARG A 269 2.99 24.98 41.64
C ARG A 269 1.81 24.06 41.41
N VAL A 270 0.75 24.22 42.20
CA VAL A 270 -0.54 23.53 42.00
C VAL A 270 -1.58 24.56 41.60
N ILE A 271 -2.16 24.39 40.41
CA ILE A 271 -3.09 25.34 39.82
C ILE A 271 -4.48 24.70 39.71
N HIS A 272 -5.49 25.40 40.20
CA HIS A 272 -6.89 25.02 40.06
C HIS A 272 -7.70 26.15 39.40
N GLY A 273 -8.78 25.80 38.72
CA GLY A 273 -9.70 26.80 38.16
C GLY A 273 -10.52 27.51 39.24
N ARG A 274 -11.44 28.39 38.84
CA ARG A 274 -12.45 28.97 39.76
C ARG A 274 -13.63 28.04 40.05
N THR A 275 -13.64 26.83 39.50
CA THR A 275 -14.70 25.86 39.77
C THR A 275 -14.61 25.39 41.21
N THR A 276 -15.74 25.17 41.85
CA THR A 276 -15.79 24.60 43.21
C THR A 276 -15.20 23.19 43.23
N TYR A 277 -14.68 22.81 44.38
CA TYR A 277 -14.23 21.45 44.68
C TYR A 277 -14.72 21.08 46.07
N ASP A 278 -15.19 19.84 46.21
CA ASP A 278 -15.69 19.34 47.49
C ASP A 278 -14.55 18.75 48.32
N SER A 279 -14.76 18.61 49.63
CA SER A 279 -13.87 17.85 50.50
C SER A 279 -13.76 16.38 50.06
N ASP A 280 -12.65 15.74 50.40
CA ASP A 280 -12.46 14.32 50.14
C ASP A 280 -13.29 13.43 51.12
N ILE A 281 -13.20 12.11 51.01
CA ILE A 281 -14.02 11.13 51.76
C ILE A 281 -13.88 11.31 53.27
N ASP A 282 -12.69 11.68 53.70
CA ASP A 282 -12.31 11.95 55.09
C ASP A 282 -12.69 13.36 55.56
N GLY A 283 -13.32 14.16 54.70
CA GLY A 283 -13.70 15.54 54.98
C GLY A 283 -12.57 16.55 54.79
N GLN A 284 -11.37 16.11 54.42
CA GLN A 284 -10.22 17.01 54.24
C GLN A 284 -10.32 17.81 52.94
N ASN A 285 -9.71 18.99 52.94
CA ASN A 285 -9.60 19.81 51.74
C ASN A 285 -8.57 19.16 50.80
N PRO A 286 -8.93 18.84 49.54
CA PRO A 286 -8.02 18.15 48.61
C PRO A 286 -6.75 18.94 48.28
N TYR A 287 -6.73 20.25 48.56
CA TYR A 287 -5.61 21.14 48.36
C TYR A 287 -4.96 21.63 49.67
N GLU A 288 -5.24 20.98 50.81
CA GLU A 288 -4.66 21.37 52.11
C GLU A 288 -3.12 21.37 52.09
N VAL A 289 -2.50 20.28 51.61
CA VAL A 289 -1.05 20.15 51.52
C VAL A 289 -0.41 21.25 50.66
N PRO A 290 -0.83 21.47 49.38
CA PRO A 290 -0.23 22.54 48.58
C PRO A 290 -0.55 23.95 49.10
N GLN A 291 -1.65 24.16 49.83
CA GLN A 291 -1.94 25.42 50.51
C GLN A 291 -0.99 25.67 51.68
N ALA A 292 -0.73 24.66 52.51
CA ALA A 292 0.24 24.74 53.60
C ALA A 292 1.66 25.03 53.09
N LEU A 293 2.02 24.47 51.94
CA LEU A 293 3.29 24.73 51.24
C LEU A 293 3.33 26.06 50.47
N LYS A 294 2.21 26.81 50.42
CA LYS A 294 2.07 28.07 49.65
C LYS A 294 2.38 27.93 48.16
N ILE A 295 2.11 26.75 47.59
CA ILE A 295 2.28 26.47 46.16
C ILE A 295 0.95 26.37 45.41
N PHE A 296 -0.18 26.46 46.11
CA PHE A 296 -1.53 26.45 45.53
C PHE A 296 -1.96 27.85 45.03
N GLU A 297 -2.50 27.91 43.81
CA GLU A 297 -3.12 29.12 43.25
C GLU A 297 -4.41 28.77 42.49
N GLN A 298 -5.42 29.61 42.64
CA GLN A 298 -6.62 29.56 41.79
C GLN A 298 -6.53 30.59 40.68
N ILE A 299 -6.81 30.17 39.45
CA ILE A 299 -6.80 31.04 38.28
C ILE A 299 -8.16 31.04 37.58
N ASP A 300 -8.49 32.18 36.97
CA ASP A 300 -9.68 32.33 36.14
C ASP A 300 -9.36 31.94 34.69
N SER A 301 -10.05 30.94 34.14
CA SER A 301 -9.98 30.64 32.70
C SER A 301 -10.52 31.80 31.87
N GLY A 302 -11.43 32.63 32.42
CA GLY A 302 -12.19 33.62 31.66
C GLY A 302 -13.25 32.98 30.75
N ASN A 303 -13.51 31.68 30.93
CA ASN A 303 -14.45 30.92 30.12
C ASN A 303 -15.39 30.11 31.03
N PRO A 304 -16.70 30.41 31.01
CA PRO A 304 -17.66 29.74 31.89
C PRO A 304 -18.03 28.32 31.44
N MET A 305 -17.60 27.88 30.24
CA MET A 305 -18.02 26.61 29.67
C MET A 305 -17.64 25.42 30.55
N SER A 306 -18.65 24.62 30.87
CA SER A 306 -18.55 23.36 31.59
C SER A 306 -19.05 22.17 30.76
N THR A 307 -18.76 20.96 31.24
CA THR A 307 -19.34 19.72 30.68
C THR A 307 -20.88 19.76 30.71
N GLN A 308 -21.47 20.36 31.75
CA GLN A 308 -22.92 20.46 31.89
C GLN A 308 -23.53 21.36 30.81
N ASP A 309 -22.88 22.48 30.48
CA ASP A 309 -23.36 23.38 29.42
C ASP A 309 -23.39 22.69 28.05
N ILE A 310 -22.40 21.85 27.77
CA ILE A 310 -22.36 21.05 26.53
C ILE A 310 -23.52 20.07 26.49
N ILE A 311 -23.79 19.40 27.61
CA ILE A 311 -24.92 18.46 27.73
C ILE A 311 -26.23 19.21 27.54
N THR A 312 -26.43 20.35 28.21
CA THR A 312 -27.62 21.20 28.09
C THR A 312 -27.82 21.64 26.63
N ARG A 313 -26.79 22.17 25.96
CA ARG A 313 -26.85 22.55 24.53
C ARG A 313 -27.26 21.38 23.62
N ILE A 314 -26.93 20.15 23.98
CA ILE A 314 -27.32 18.95 23.22
C ILE A 314 -28.75 18.54 23.50
N ILE A 315 -29.17 18.60 24.76
CA ILE A 315 -30.54 18.27 25.18
C ILE A 315 -31.54 19.27 24.59
N ASP A 316 -31.25 20.57 24.64
CA ASP A 316 -32.12 21.63 24.13
C ASP A 316 -32.42 21.47 22.64
N ASN A 317 -31.45 20.92 21.90
CA ASN A 317 -31.54 20.68 20.45
C ASN A 317 -31.74 19.20 20.11
N ARG A 318 -32.17 18.38 21.09
CA ARG A 318 -32.27 16.92 20.97
C ARG A 318 -33.04 16.47 19.74
N LEU A 319 -34.23 17.05 19.50
CA LEU A 319 -35.08 16.66 18.38
C LEU A 319 -34.41 16.91 17.03
N GLU A 320 -33.67 18.01 16.90
CA GLU A 320 -32.92 18.31 15.68
C GLU A 320 -31.75 17.36 15.49
N TYR A 321 -31.03 17.04 16.57
CA TYR A 321 -29.91 16.11 16.52
C TYR A 321 -30.34 14.67 16.25
N GLU A 322 -31.47 14.22 16.81
CA GLU A 322 -32.05 12.91 16.50
C GLU A 322 -32.43 12.83 15.02
N LYS A 323 -33.14 13.84 14.48
CA LYS A 323 -33.47 13.91 13.04
C LYS A 323 -32.21 13.89 12.17
N ARG A 324 -31.19 14.69 12.53
CA ARG A 324 -29.91 14.76 11.81
C ARG A 324 -29.16 13.43 11.84
N ASN A 325 -29.09 12.77 13.00
CA ASN A 325 -28.39 11.49 13.15
C ASN A 325 -29.08 10.40 12.33
N LYS A 326 -30.42 10.32 12.37
CA LYS A 326 -31.20 9.39 11.52
C LYS A 326 -30.91 9.60 10.03
N LYS A 327 -30.90 10.85 9.56
CA LYS A 327 -30.58 11.18 8.15
C LYS A 327 -29.15 10.76 7.78
N LYS A 328 -28.19 10.94 8.69
CA LYS A 328 -26.80 10.55 8.50
C LYS A 328 -26.65 9.03 8.41
N GLU A 329 -27.23 8.30 9.34
CA GLU A 329 -27.20 6.83 9.37
C GLU A 329 -27.83 6.23 8.10
N ALA A 330 -28.98 6.76 7.65
CA ALA A 330 -29.60 6.35 6.40
C ALA A 330 -28.69 6.59 5.19
N LYS A 331 -28.02 7.76 5.12
CA LYS A 331 -27.06 8.08 4.05
C LYS A 331 -25.87 7.12 4.05
N GLU A 332 -25.30 6.85 5.23
CA GLU A 332 -24.15 5.93 5.38
C GLU A 332 -24.53 4.49 5.03
N ALA A 333 -25.72 4.03 5.44
CA ALA A 333 -26.24 2.71 5.09
C ALA A 333 -26.45 2.57 3.57
N ALA A 334 -27.03 3.58 2.92
CA ALA A 334 -27.20 3.60 1.46
C ALA A 334 -25.85 3.61 0.72
N ALA A 335 -24.90 4.44 1.17
CA ALA A 335 -23.56 4.49 0.60
C ALA A 335 -22.82 3.16 0.77
N TYR A 336 -22.96 2.50 1.92
CA TYR A 336 -22.38 1.18 2.18
C TYR A 336 -22.99 0.09 1.31
N ALA A 337 -24.32 0.09 1.12
CA ALA A 337 -24.99 -0.84 0.21
C ALA A 337 -24.50 -0.67 -1.24
N THR A 338 -24.39 0.57 -1.72
CA THR A 338 -23.84 0.88 -3.05
C THR A 338 -22.38 0.44 -3.17
N PHE A 339 -21.55 0.69 -2.14
CA PHE A 339 -20.16 0.24 -2.11
C PHE A 339 -20.06 -1.29 -2.18
N GLN A 340 -20.91 -2.01 -1.45
CA GLN A 340 -20.95 -3.48 -1.54
C GLN A 340 -21.33 -3.97 -2.93
N LYS A 341 -22.31 -3.33 -3.58
CA LYS A 341 -22.68 -3.65 -4.97
C LYS A 341 -21.52 -3.43 -5.93
N LEU A 342 -20.87 -2.25 -5.88
CA LEU A 342 -19.70 -1.94 -6.71
C LEU A 342 -18.54 -2.92 -6.44
N LYS A 343 -18.32 -3.32 -5.19
CA LYS A 343 -17.30 -4.30 -4.83
C LYS A 343 -17.62 -5.68 -5.43
N ALA A 344 -18.88 -6.11 -5.37
CA ALA A 344 -19.33 -7.36 -5.96
C ALA A 344 -19.22 -7.33 -7.51
N GLU A 345 -19.58 -6.23 -8.16
CA GLU A 345 -19.42 -6.03 -9.61
C GLU A 345 -17.95 -6.09 -10.04
N ASN A 346 -17.05 -5.40 -9.32
CA ASN A 346 -15.61 -5.44 -9.60
C ASN A 346 -15.02 -6.85 -9.36
N LEU A 347 -15.50 -7.58 -8.35
CA LEU A 347 -15.12 -8.97 -8.11
C LEU A 347 -15.56 -9.86 -9.28
N ASN A 348 -16.81 -9.70 -9.74
CA ASN A 348 -17.40 -10.41 -10.87
C ASN A 348 -16.68 -10.12 -12.19
N GLU A 349 -16.28 -8.88 -12.45
CA GLU A 349 -15.44 -8.55 -13.60
C GLU A 349 -14.07 -9.24 -13.51
N SER A 350 -13.44 -9.24 -12.32
CA SER A 350 -12.14 -9.90 -12.15
C SER A 350 -12.23 -11.42 -12.35
N THR A 351 -13.30 -12.06 -11.86
CA THR A 351 -13.53 -13.50 -12.05
C THR A 351 -13.88 -13.81 -13.50
N ALA A 352 -14.68 -12.97 -14.17
CA ALA A 352 -14.98 -13.12 -15.59
C ALA A 352 -13.73 -13.00 -16.48
N VAL A 353 -12.84 -12.06 -16.18
CA VAL A 353 -11.53 -11.94 -16.85
C VAL A 353 -10.67 -13.18 -16.60
N ASN A 354 -10.66 -13.69 -15.37
CA ASN A 354 -9.91 -14.90 -15.01
C ASN A 354 -10.46 -16.16 -15.71
N LEU A 355 -11.79 -16.26 -15.86
CA LEU A 355 -12.45 -17.34 -16.56
C LEU A 355 -12.14 -17.31 -18.07
N LYS A 356 -12.21 -16.13 -18.71
CA LYS A 356 -11.81 -15.95 -20.11
C LYS A 356 -10.36 -16.35 -20.35
N ASN A 357 -9.45 -15.99 -19.43
CA ASN A 357 -8.04 -16.40 -19.51
C ASN A 357 -7.87 -17.92 -19.40
N LYS A 358 -8.61 -18.59 -18.50
CA LYS A 358 -8.58 -20.07 -18.41
C LYS A 358 -9.14 -20.75 -19.66
N THR A 359 -10.23 -20.23 -20.21
CA THR A 359 -10.83 -20.75 -21.45
C THR A 359 -9.88 -20.57 -22.63
N PHE A 360 -9.22 -19.41 -22.73
CA PHE A 360 -8.17 -19.17 -23.71
C PHE A 360 -6.99 -20.16 -23.58
N LEU A 361 -6.51 -20.43 -22.36
CA LEU A 361 -5.47 -21.44 -22.13
C LEU A 361 -5.91 -22.85 -22.56
N LYS A 362 -7.17 -23.23 -22.37
CA LYS A 362 -7.70 -24.53 -22.82
C LYS A 362 -7.68 -24.66 -24.35
N TYR A 363 -8.12 -23.63 -25.08
CA TYR A 363 -8.06 -23.65 -26.55
C TYR A 363 -6.62 -23.65 -27.07
N LEU A 364 -5.72 -22.92 -26.41
CA LEU A 364 -4.29 -22.94 -26.74
C LEU A 364 -3.67 -24.32 -26.53
N PHE A 365 -3.99 -25.00 -25.42
CA PHE A 365 -3.55 -26.36 -25.15
C PHE A 365 -4.08 -27.36 -26.19
N LEU A 366 -5.37 -27.25 -26.54
CA LEU A 366 -5.98 -28.08 -27.58
C LEU A 366 -5.29 -27.91 -28.94
N LEU A 367 -4.96 -26.66 -29.30
CA LEU A 367 -4.24 -26.34 -30.54
C LEU A 367 -2.82 -26.94 -30.53
N ILE A 368 -2.10 -26.85 -29.41
CA ILE A 368 -0.77 -27.46 -29.25
C ILE A 368 -0.87 -28.99 -29.39
N CYS A 369 -1.86 -29.64 -28.79
CA CYS A 369 -2.08 -31.08 -28.92
C CYS A 369 -2.43 -31.50 -30.35
N LEU A 370 -3.26 -30.72 -31.06
CA LEU A 370 -3.60 -30.99 -32.46
C LEU A 370 -2.38 -30.84 -33.38
N LEU A 371 -1.59 -29.77 -33.20
CA LEU A 371 -0.35 -29.57 -33.93
C LEU A 371 0.68 -30.67 -33.61
N GLY A 372 0.80 -31.08 -32.35
CA GLY A 372 1.64 -32.22 -31.95
C GLY A 372 1.18 -33.54 -32.56
N GLY A 373 -0.13 -33.78 -32.63
CA GLY A 373 -0.71 -34.95 -33.29
C GLY A 373 -0.45 -34.96 -34.80
N MET A 374 -0.55 -33.81 -35.48
CA MET A 374 -0.18 -33.68 -36.88
C MET A 374 1.30 -33.95 -37.12
N ILE A 375 2.18 -33.46 -36.24
CA ILE A 375 3.62 -33.74 -36.30
C ILE A 375 3.89 -35.24 -36.10
N CYS A 376 3.24 -35.90 -35.13
CA CYS A 376 3.37 -37.35 -34.95
C CYS A 376 2.84 -38.15 -36.15
N ALA A 377 1.75 -37.72 -36.78
CA ALA A 377 1.21 -38.35 -37.98
C ALA A 377 2.14 -38.18 -39.19
N LEU A 378 2.78 -37.01 -39.34
CA LEU A 378 3.82 -36.74 -40.34
C LEU A 378 5.09 -37.57 -40.10
N ILE A 379 5.45 -37.81 -38.84
CA ILE A 379 6.56 -38.70 -38.49
C ILE A 379 6.19 -40.16 -38.80
N ALA A 380 4.96 -40.59 -38.49
CA ALA A 380 4.49 -41.94 -38.77
C ALA A 380 4.36 -42.24 -40.28
N SER A 381 3.96 -41.26 -41.09
CA SER A 381 3.89 -41.40 -42.56
C SER A 381 5.27 -41.36 -43.24
N SER A 382 6.32 -40.97 -42.53
CA SER A 382 7.70 -40.91 -43.05
C SER A 382 8.45 -42.25 -43.07
N GLY A 383 7.77 -43.38 -42.84
CA GLY A 383 8.33 -44.71 -43.13
C GLY A 383 9.41 -45.21 -42.16
N TRP A 384 9.33 -44.87 -40.86
CA TRP A 384 10.31 -45.25 -39.85
C TRP A 384 10.12 -46.66 -39.25
N ALA A 385 9.23 -47.50 -39.80
CA ALA A 385 8.98 -48.84 -39.28
C ALA A 385 9.86 -49.95 -39.90
N GLN A 386 10.65 -49.67 -40.95
CA GLN A 386 11.45 -50.69 -41.67
C GLN A 386 12.97 -50.62 -41.44
N GLN A 387 13.45 -49.73 -40.59
CA GLN A 387 14.90 -49.59 -40.30
C GLN A 387 15.32 -50.17 -38.94
N ALA A 388 14.39 -50.81 -38.22
CA ALA A 388 14.64 -51.46 -36.94
C ALA A 388 15.18 -52.90 -37.08
N ASP A 389 14.93 -53.59 -38.20
CA ASP A 389 15.38 -54.98 -38.41
C ASP A 389 16.89 -55.10 -38.72
N TRP A 390 17.50 -54.05 -39.27
CA TRP A 390 18.90 -54.09 -39.69
C TRP A 390 19.89 -53.96 -38.51
N ILE A 391 19.45 -53.40 -37.38
CA ILE A 391 20.29 -53.24 -36.17
C ILE A 391 20.34 -54.54 -35.35
N SER A 392 19.37 -55.44 -35.52
CA SER A 392 19.37 -56.76 -34.85
C SER A 392 20.33 -57.77 -35.50
N GLN A 393 20.65 -57.59 -36.80
CA GLN A 393 21.51 -58.53 -37.56
C GLN A 393 23.02 -58.25 -37.46
N LEU A 394 23.44 -57.12 -36.88
CA LEU A 394 24.87 -56.76 -36.75
C LEU A 394 25.51 -57.20 -35.41
N CYS A 395 24.76 -57.82 -34.50
CA CYS A 395 25.22 -58.21 -33.16
C CYS A 395 25.42 -59.73 -32.97
N GLN A 396 25.39 -60.57 -34.01
CA GLN A 396 25.62 -62.01 -33.90
C GLN A 396 26.59 -62.58 -34.94
N GLU A 397 27.83 -62.08 -34.98
CA GLU A 397 28.91 -62.84 -35.62
C GLU A 397 30.25 -62.62 -34.90
N TYR A 398 30.55 -63.51 -33.95
CA TYR A 398 31.91 -63.80 -33.49
C TYR A 398 31.97 -65.25 -33.02
N THR A 399 32.36 -66.17 -33.90
CA THR A 399 33.36 -67.25 -33.72
C THR A 399 33.43 -68.15 -34.97
N PRO A 400 34.58 -68.78 -35.25
CA PRO A 400 34.95 -69.21 -36.60
C PRO A 400 34.65 -70.68 -36.88
N ASN A 401 34.32 -71.04 -38.13
CA ASN A 401 35.10 -72.04 -38.89
C ASN A 401 34.56 -72.30 -40.30
N GLU A 402 35.53 -72.47 -41.20
CA GLU A 402 35.60 -73.33 -42.38
C GLU A 402 34.65 -73.14 -43.58
N ASN A 403 35.35 -72.87 -44.70
CA ASN A 403 35.21 -73.52 -46.01
C ASN A 403 34.25 -72.91 -47.07
N VAL A 404 34.90 -72.65 -48.22
CA VAL A 404 34.41 -72.77 -49.61
C VAL A 404 33.87 -71.49 -50.29
N THR A 405 34.80 -70.90 -51.05
CA THR A 405 34.70 -70.32 -52.43
C THR A 405 33.39 -69.66 -52.87
N THR A 406 33.46 -68.38 -53.26
CA THR A 406 33.65 -67.94 -54.65
C THR A 406 33.66 -66.41 -54.76
N SER A 407 34.43 -65.95 -55.74
CA SER A 407 34.66 -64.56 -56.17
C SER A 407 33.39 -63.77 -56.50
N ILE A 408 33.40 -62.46 -56.24
CA ILE A 408 33.34 -61.39 -57.28
C ILE A 408 33.42 -60.01 -56.59
N ASN A 409 34.39 -59.20 -57.04
CA ASN A 409 34.52 -57.76 -56.82
C ASN A 409 33.26 -57.00 -57.27
N CYS A 410 32.83 -55.97 -56.53
CA CYS A 410 32.72 -54.63 -57.15
C CYS A 410 32.57 -53.50 -56.10
N SER A 411 33.60 -52.66 -56.07
CA SER A 411 33.79 -51.46 -55.29
C SER A 411 33.05 -50.23 -55.88
N GLN A 412 31.72 -50.20 -55.83
CA GLN A 412 30.95 -49.01 -56.24
C GLN A 412 29.77 -48.62 -55.32
N ASN A 413 29.50 -49.37 -54.24
CA ASN A 413 28.29 -49.16 -53.43
C ASN A 413 28.46 -48.38 -52.11
N SER A 414 29.70 -48.04 -51.72
CA SER A 414 29.93 -47.30 -50.47
C SER A 414 29.70 -45.79 -50.61
N THR A 415 30.01 -45.20 -51.77
CA THR A 415 30.03 -43.74 -51.97
C THR A 415 28.63 -43.16 -52.21
N ILE A 416 27.75 -43.85 -52.96
CA ILE A 416 26.36 -43.41 -53.19
C ILE A 416 25.53 -43.40 -51.89
N ASN A 417 25.83 -44.33 -50.96
CA ASN A 417 25.17 -44.39 -49.66
C ASN A 417 25.60 -43.24 -48.73
N SER A 418 26.86 -42.76 -48.83
CA SER A 418 27.33 -41.61 -48.05
C SER A 418 26.63 -40.30 -48.46
N TYR A 419 26.41 -40.08 -49.76
CA TYR A 419 25.71 -38.88 -50.26
C TYR A 419 24.21 -38.88 -49.93
N ARG A 420 23.55 -40.05 -49.97
CA ARG A 420 22.15 -40.20 -49.53
C ARG A 420 21.98 -40.02 -48.01
N LEU A 421 22.95 -40.47 -47.21
CA LEU A 421 22.95 -40.22 -45.76
C LEU A 421 23.15 -38.73 -45.44
N LEU A 422 24.05 -38.05 -46.17
CA LEU A 422 24.31 -36.62 -45.98
C LEU A 422 23.07 -35.79 -46.32
N SER A 423 22.44 -36.03 -47.49
CA SER A 423 21.23 -35.31 -47.91
C SER A 423 20.03 -35.57 -46.99
N ALA A 424 19.87 -36.79 -46.48
CA ALA A 424 18.81 -37.13 -45.54
C ALA A 424 19.01 -36.45 -44.18
N ASN A 425 20.26 -36.31 -43.69
CA ASN A 425 20.56 -35.61 -42.46
C ASN A 425 20.40 -34.09 -42.60
N THR A 426 20.75 -33.49 -43.74
CA THR A 426 20.49 -32.06 -44.00
C THR A 426 19.00 -31.74 -44.02
N ILE A 427 18.17 -32.61 -44.60
CA ILE A 427 16.71 -32.46 -44.61
C ILE A 427 16.13 -32.64 -43.18
N LYS A 428 16.64 -33.60 -42.40
CA LYS A 428 16.24 -33.78 -40.98
C LYS A 428 16.60 -32.56 -40.13
N ILE A 429 17.80 -31.99 -40.29
CA ILE A 429 18.23 -30.78 -39.57
C ILE A 429 17.39 -29.57 -40.00
N ALA A 430 17.08 -29.43 -41.29
CA ALA A 430 16.20 -28.37 -41.79
C ALA A 430 14.78 -28.48 -41.21
N ALA A 431 14.19 -29.68 -41.18
CA ALA A 431 12.87 -29.91 -40.60
C ALA A 431 12.84 -29.62 -39.09
N ILE A 432 13.83 -30.10 -38.33
CA ILE A 432 13.96 -29.82 -36.90
C ILE A 432 14.13 -28.32 -36.65
N SER A 433 14.94 -27.63 -37.46
CA SER A 433 15.13 -26.18 -37.35
C SER A 433 13.84 -25.39 -37.64
N SER A 434 13.02 -25.83 -38.60
CA SER A 434 11.72 -25.21 -38.89
C SER A 434 10.70 -25.43 -37.77
N CYS A 435 10.69 -26.62 -37.15
CA CYS A 435 9.82 -26.92 -36.00
C CYS A 435 10.22 -26.11 -34.76
N ILE A 436 11.52 -25.97 -34.50
CA ILE A 436 12.03 -25.10 -33.43
C ILE A 436 11.66 -23.64 -33.71
N LEU A 437 11.78 -23.17 -34.95
CA LEU A 437 11.39 -21.81 -35.32
C LEU A 437 9.89 -21.56 -35.11
N CYS A 438 9.03 -22.52 -35.48
CA CYS A 438 7.59 -22.44 -35.21
C CYS A 438 7.27 -22.40 -33.71
N LEU A 439 7.93 -23.23 -32.89
CA LEU A 439 7.74 -23.22 -31.44
C LEU A 439 8.20 -21.91 -30.80
N VAL A 440 9.30 -21.33 -31.28
CA VAL A 440 9.80 -20.03 -30.82
C VAL A 440 8.83 -18.90 -31.22
N ILE A 441 8.28 -18.93 -32.43
CA ILE A 441 7.27 -17.94 -32.87
C ILE A 441 5.99 -18.04 -32.02
N ILE A 442 5.52 -19.26 -31.72
CA ILE A 442 4.36 -19.47 -30.84
C ILE A 442 4.64 -18.93 -29.43
N LEU A 443 5.84 -19.17 -28.88
CA LEU A 443 6.25 -18.63 -27.58
C LEU A 443 6.32 -17.10 -27.58
N ILE A 444 6.80 -16.49 -28.67
CA ILE A 444 6.85 -15.02 -28.84
C ILE A 444 5.42 -14.44 -28.87
N ILE A 445 4.50 -15.05 -29.62
CA ILE A 445 3.09 -14.62 -29.68
C ILE A 445 2.45 -14.74 -28.29
N TYR A 446 2.70 -15.84 -27.57
CA TYR A 446 2.22 -16.04 -26.20
C TYR A 446 2.74 -14.96 -25.24
N LEU A 447 4.05 -14.66 -25.26
CA LEU A 447 4.64 -13.62 -24.42
C LEU A 447 4.08 -12.24 -24.76
N ILE A 448 3.93 -11.88 -26.04
CA ILE A 448 3.31 -10.62 -26.46
C ILE A 448 1.88 -10.51 -25.92
N HIS A 449 1.11 -11.61 -25.95
CA HIS A 449 -0.27 -11.61 -25.45
C HIS A 449 -0.34 -11.49 -23.92
N VAL A 450 0.49 -12.23 -23.19
CA VAL A 450 0.59 -12.14 -21.71
C VAL A 450 1.00 -10.72 -21.27
N PHE A 451 1.94 -10.10 -21.96
CA PHE A 451 2.42 -8.76 -21.60
C PHE A 451 1.48 -7.62 -22.05
N THR A 452 0.68 -7.82 -23.09
CA THR A 452 -0.36 -6.84 -23.49
C THR A 452 -1.55 -6.81 -22.54
N GLY A 453 -1.83 -7.92 -21.83
CA GLY A 453 -2.88 -8.02 -20.80
C GLY A 453 -2.58 -7.35 -19.45
N LEU A 454 -1.32 -6.99 -19.14
CA LEU A 454 -0.94 -6.36 -17.87
C LEU A 454 -1.30 -4.86 -17.86
N ARG A 455 -2.54 -4.57 -17.46
CA ARG A 455 -3.15 -3.24 -17.44
C ARG A 455 -2.88 -2.51 -16.11
N LYS A 456 -1.63 -2.09 -15.80
CA LYS A 456 -1.43 -0.91 -14.89
C LYS A 456 -0.05 -0.27 -14.69
N ARG A 457 1.07 -0.65 -15.32
CA ARG A 457 2.35 0.06 -15.09
C ARG A 457 3.13 0.36 -16.38
N ARG A 458 3.08 1.63 -16.84
CA ARG A 458 3.74 2.13 -18.08
C ARG A 458 5.23 1.76 -18.18
N LYS A 459 5.97 1.72 -17.06
CA LYS A 459 7.40 1.37 -17.04
C LYS A 459 7.70 -0.09 -17.41
N TRP A 460 6.82 -1.01 -17.04
CA TRP A 460 7.00 -2.44 -17.34
C TRP A 460 6.70 -2.78 -18.80
N LYS A 461 5.82 -2.01 -19.46
CA LYS A 461 5.55 -2.17 -20.91
C LYS A 461 6.77 -1.84 -21.78
N MET A 462 7.60 -0.89 -21.35
CA MET A 462 8.82 -0.52 -22.07
C MET A 462 9.91 -1.59 -21.92
N ILE A 463 10.12 -2.08 -20.69
CA ILE A 463 11.10 -3.14 -20.39
C ILE A 463 10.71 -4.45 -21.10
N ALA A 464 9.44 -4.84 -21.08
CA ALA A 464 8.97 -6.05 -21.75
C ALA A 464 9.14 -5.98 -23.29
N ARG A 465 8.93 -4.80 -23.90
CA ARG A 465 9.20 -4.59 -25.34
C ARG A 465 10.69 -4.71 -25.66
N ILE A 466 11.56 -4.18 -24.82
CA ILE A 466 13.02 -4.28 -25.01
C ILE A 466 13.46 -5.75 -24.90
N ILE A 467 12.98 -6.49 -23.90
CA ILE A 467 13.30 -7.92 -23.74
C ILE A 467 12.81 -8.74 -24.95
N ALA A 468 11.59 -8.48 -25.44
CA ALA A 468 11.06 -9.15 -26.61
C ALA A 468 11.90 -8.87 -27.87
N ILE A 469 12.35 -7.62 -28.08
CA ILE A 469 13.21 -7.26 -29.21
C ILE A 469 14.58 -7.95 -29.11
N ILE A 470 15.20 -7.97 -27.92
CA ILE A 470 16.49 -8.66 -27.70
C ILE A 470 16.36 -10.14 -28.05
N PHE A 471 15.26 -10.78 -27.64
CA PHE A 471 15.03 -12.19 -27.90
C PHE A 471 14.83 -12.47 -29.40
N ILE A 472 14.08 -11.61 -30.11
CA ILE A 472 13.91 -11.71 -31.57
C ILE A 472 15.26 -11.59 -32.28
N VAL A 473 16.10 -10.62 -31.88
CA VAL A 473 17.44 -10.44 -32.47
C VAL A 473 18.33 -11.66 -32.22
N LEU A 474 18.27 -12.25 -31.02
CA LEU A 474 19.04 -13.46 -30.70
C LEU A 474 18.61 -14.65 -31.58
N CYS A 475 17.30 -14.83 -31.78
CA CYS A 475 16.77 -15.89 -32.65
C CYS A 475 17.16 -15.69 -34.12
N LEU A 476 17.15 -14.45 -34.62
CA LEU A 476 17.59 -14.14 -35.98
C LEU A 476 19.10 -14.38 -36.17
N LEU A 477 19.92 -14.08 -35.16
CA LEU A 477 21.35 -14.37 -35.18
C LEU A 477 21.62 -15.88 -35.20
N ILE A 478 20.91 -16.66 -34.38
CA ILE A 478 21.02 -18.12 -34.38
C ILE A 478 20.64 -18.66 -35.77
N PHE A 479 19.53 -18.19 -36.34
CA PHE A 479 19.09 -18.59 -37.68
C PHE A 479 20.13 -18.24 -38.77
N ALA A 480 20.72 -17.04 -38.71
CA ALA A 480 21.77 -16.63 -39.64
C ALA A 480 23.03 -17.51 -39.51
N THR A 481 23.42 -17.89 -38.29
CA THR A 481 24.57 -18.79 -38.07
C THR A 481 24.31 -20.20 -38.57
N SER A 482 23.08 -20.71 -38.44
CA SER A 482 22.70 -22.00 -39.01
C SER A 482 22.72 -22.00 -40.53
N ILE A 483 22.26 -20.92 -41.17
CA ILE A 483 22.35 -20.77 -42.63
C ILE A 483 23.82 -20.71 -43.09
N ALA A 484 24.65 -19.94 -42.39
CA ALA A 484 26.08 -19.85 -42.71
C ALA A 484 26.80 -21.19 -42.60
N ALA A 485 26.43 -22.04 -41.62
CA ALA A 485 26.97 -23.39 -41.48
C ALA A 485 26.59 -24.29 -42.67
N VAL A 486 25.34 -24.20 -43.16
CA VAL A 486 24.91 -24.96 -44.36
C VAL A 486 25.66 -24.51 -45.61
N PHE A 487 25.89 -23.20 -45.78
CA PHE A 487 26.68 -22.69 -46.89
C PHE A 487 28.16 -23.08 -46.79
N TRP A 488 28.72 -23.17 -45.58
CA TRP A 488 30.08 -23.62 -45.35
C TRP A 488 30.28 -25.09 -45.74
N GLU A 489 29.32 -25.97 -45.40
CA GLU A 489 29.36 -27.37 -45.81
C GLU A 489 29.18 -27.55 -47.32
N LEU A 490 28.30 -26.78 -47.96
CA LEU A 490 28.16 -26.79 -49.41
C LEU A 490 29.46 -26.37 -50.11
N LYS A 491 30.17 -25.37 -49.56
CA LYS A 491 31.45 -24.90 -50.09
C LYS A 491 32.57 -25.94 -49.91
N LEU A 492 32.58 -26.69 -48.81
CA LEU A 492 33.49 -27.82 -48.58
C LEU A 492 33.24 -28.95 -49.59
N ILE A 493 31.98 -29.25 -49.92
CA ILE A 493 31.64 -30.25 -50.94
C ILE A 493 32.14 -29.83 -52.33
N THR A 494 32.05 -28.54 -52.68
CA THR A 494 32.57 -28.04 -53.96
C THR A 494 34.10 -28.06 -54.02
N ILE A 495 34.79 -27.72 -52.93
CA ILE A 495 36.26 -27.70 -52.87
C ILE A 495 36.84 -29.13 -52.95
N PHE A 496 36.29 -30.09 -52.17
CA PHE A 496 36.73 -31.48 -52.20
C PHE A 496 36.31 -32.22 -53.48
N GLY A 497 35.18 -31.84 -54.10
CA GLY A 497 34.74 -32.38 -55.38
C GLY A 497 35.66 -32.02 -56.55
N ILE A 498 36.32 -30.85 -56.52
CA ILE A 498 37.26 -30.41 -57.57
C ILE A 498 38.66 -31.03 -57.39
N GLN A 499 39.03 -31.41 -56.16
CA GLN A 499 40.34 -31.97 -55.85
C GLN A 499 40.47 -33.48 -56.18
N TYR A 500 39.35 -34.19 -56.36
CA TYR A 500 39.33 -35.62 -56.72
C TYR A 500 39.35 -35.89 -58.23
N THR A 501 39.04 -34.90 -59.09
CA THR A 501 39.14 -35.06 -60.55
C THR A 501 40.56 -34.86 -61.08
N SER A 502 41.50 -34.37 -60.25
CA SER A 502 42.88 -34.05 -60.66
C SER A 502 43.94 -35.11 -60.28
N ASN A 503 43.60 -36.14 -59.50
CA ASN A 503 44.56 -37.16 -59.02
C ASN A 503 44.36 -38.56 -59.63
N ALA A 504 43.58 -38.70 -60.71
CA ALA A 504 43.33 -39.98 -61.37
C ALA A 504 44.03 -40.10 -62.73
N TYR A 505 45.34 -39.78 -62.83
CA TYR A 505 46.12 -40.07 -64.05
C TYR A 505 47.60 -40.37 -63.74
N GLN A 506 48.02 -41.63 -63.94
CA GLN A 506 49.33 -42.18 -64.37
C GLN A 506 49.30 -43.72 -64.14
N LEU A 507 49.80 -44.66 -64.96
CA LEU A 507 50.45 -44.71 -66.27
C LEU A 507 50.38 -46.19 -66.78
N THR A 508 50.44 -46.38 -68.10
CA THR A 508 50.36 -47.62 -68.88
C THR A 508 51.71 -48.37 -69.00
N PRO A 509 51.76 -49.57 -69.62
CA PRO A 509 52.93 -49.99 -70.39
C PRO A 509 52.58 -49.97 -71.89
N ASN A 510 52.67 -48.78 -72.51
CA ASN A 510 53.20 -48.55 -73.85
C ASN A 510 52.97 -47.10 -74.31
N GLY A 511 54.02 -46.28 -74.23
CA GLY A 511 54.31 -45.18 -75.16
C GLY A 511 53.71 -43.80 -74.90
N TYR A 512 54.60 -42.83 -74.60
CA TYR A 512 54.48 -41.35 -74.79
C TYR A 512 53.42 -40.63 -73.89
N CYS A 513 53.56 -39.40 -73.35
CA CYS A 513 54.54 -38.32 -73.40
C CYS A 513 54.30 -37.33 -72.21
N LYS A 514 55.39 -36.74 -71.68
CA LYS A 514 55.65 -35.36 -71.18
C LYS A 514 54.57 -34.45 -70.51
N ALA A 515 54.86 -34.11 -69.24
CA ALA A 515 54.82 -32.84 -68.45
C ALA A 515 54.08 -31.54 -68.89
N GLN A 516 53.47 -30.85 -67.90
CA GLN A 516 53.61 -29.41 -67.52
C GLN A 516 52.70 -29.08 -66.29
N THR A 517 53.21 -28.74 -65.09
CA THR A 517 53.61 -27.42 -64.50
C THR A 517 52.52 -26.34 -64.34
N GLY A 518 52.39 -25.79 -63.12
CA GLY A 518 51.86 -24.44 -62.85
C GLY A 518 50.65 -24.41 -61.89
N LEU A 519 50.78 -24.25 -60.56
CA LEU A 519 51.12 -23.07 -59.72
C LEU A 519 49.92 -22.13 -59.38
N ALA A 520 49.83 -21.83 -58.07
CA ALA A 520 49.39 -20.60 -57.40
C ALA A 520 47.90 -20.35 -57.05
N GLY A 521 47.65 -20.34 -55.72
CA GLY A 521 47.18 -19.13 -55.03
C GLY A 521 45.73 -19.08 -54.55
N ALA A 522 45.52 -19.00 -53.22
CA ALA A 522 44.77 -17.90 -52.59
C ALA A 522 44.65 -18.09 -51.06
N THR A 523 45.37 -17.23 -50.34
CA THR A 523 45.26 -16.90 -48.92
C THR A 523 44.01 -16.06 -48.63
N ALA A 524 43.25 -16.37 -47.58
CA ALA A 524 42.51 -15.39 -46.77
C ALA A 524 41.84 -16.06 -45.56
N GLY A 525 42.50 -16.01 -44.40
CA GLY A 525 41.87 -16.25 -43.11
C GLY A 525 42.34 -15.19 -42.16
N PHE A 526 41.45 -14.29 -41.71
CA PHE A 526 41.49 -13.56 -40.44
C PHE A 526 40.32 -12.55 -40.42
N GLY A 527 39.50 -12.58 -39.35
CA GLY A 527 38.69 -11.42 -38.97
C GLY A 527 37.21 -11.64 -38.66
N ILE A 528 36.84 -12.45 -37.66
CA ILE A 528 35.54 -12.31 -36.95
C ILE A 528 35.71 -12.70 -35.48
N LEU A 529 36.42 -11.90 -34.68
CA LEU A 529 36.40 -11.95 -33.20
C LEU A 529 36.71 -10.55 -32.64
N SER A 530 35.82 -9.58 -32.84
CA SER A 530 35.94 -8.26 -32.18
C SER A 530 34.62 -7.55 -31.83
N GLY A 531 33.45 -8.10 -32.20
CA GLY A 531 32.15 -7.46 -31.93
C GLY A 531 31.56 -7.72 -30.53
N SER A 532 31.94 -8.82 -29.87
CA SER A 532 31.21 -9.30 -28.68
C SER A 532 31.63 -8.65 -27.36
N PHE A 533 32.81 -8.02 -27.29
CA PHE A 533 33.33 -7.41 -26.06
C PHE A 533 32.90 -5.96 -25.86
N LEU A 534 32.59 -5.22 -26.93
CA LEU A 534 32.19 -3.81 -26.83
C LEU A 534 30.78 -3.63 -26.25
N LEU A 535 29.90 -4.61 -26.45
CA LEU A 535 28.50 -4.54 -26.02
C LEU A 535 28.32 -4.82 -24.52
N ILE A 536 29.21 -5.63 -23.94
CA ILE A 536 29.19 -5.95 -22.50
C ILE A 536 29.63 -4.74 -21.66
N ASP A 537 30.61 -3.95 -22.13
CA ASP A 537 31.07 -2.75 -21.41
C ASP A 537 30.02 -1.62 -21.40
N ILE A 538 29.24 -1.49 -22.48
CA ILE A 538 28.15 -0.50 -22.58
C ILE A 538 27.00 -0.84 -21.62
N ILE A 539 26.68 -2.13 -21.46
CA ILE A 539 25.62 -2.60 -20.56
C ILE A 539 26.02 -2.39 -19.09
N CYS A 540 27.29 -2.63 -18.73
CA CYS A 540 27.79 -2.39 -17.38
C CYS A 540 27.75 -0.90 -16.98
N ARG A 541 28.10 0.02 -17.90
CA ARG A 541 28.07 1.47 -17.63
C ARG A 541 26.66 2.05 -17.48
N LEU A 542 25.67 1.49 -18.18
CA LEU A 542 24.27 1.94 -18.06
C LEU A 542 23.62 1.52 -16.73
N LEU A 543 24.06 0.41 -16.13
CA LEU A 543 23.53 -0.07 -14.85
C LEU A 543 24.06 0.71 -13.64
N THR A 544 25.27 1.29 -13.73
CA THR A 544 25.85 2.10 -12.64
C THR A 544 25.21 3.48 -12.51
N ILE A 545 24.76 4.08 -13.63
CA ILE A 545 24.13 5.42 -13.66
C ILE A 545 22.72 5.42 -12.99
N GLY A 546 22.07 4.26 -12.90
CA GLY A 546 20.75 4.12 -12.27
C GLY A 546 20.75 4.21 -10.73
N SER A 547 21.89 3.91 -10.09
CA SER A 547 21.98 3.82 -8.62
C SER A 547 22.16 5.19 -7.94
N LEU A 548 22.79 6.17 -8.61
CA LEU A 548 23.13 7.47 -8.01
C LEU A 548 22.02 8.53 -8.06
N ARG A 549 20.85 8.26 -8.67
CA ARG A 549 19.74 9.23 -8.76
C ARG A 549 18.68 9.13 -7.65
N LYS A 550 18.87 8.28 -6.65
CA LYS A 550 17.87 8.04 -5.58
C LYS A 550 18.18 8.72 -4.25
N GLN A 551 19.29 9.44 -4.11
CA GLN A 551 19.72 9.97 -2.82
C GLN A 551 19.66 11.49 -2.65
N ASP A 552 19.15 12.25 -3.61
CA ASP A 552 19.03 13.71 -3.42
C ASP A 552 17.77 14.33 -4.05
N ARG A 553 16.67 14.28 -3.27
CA ARG A 553 15.55 15.24 -3.41
C ARG A 553 15.29 15.88 -2.06
N ARG A 554 16.16 16.84 -1.75
CA ARG A 554 15.93 18.10 -1.02
C ARG A 554 14.54 18.29 -0.41
N ARG A 555 14.56 18.45 0.91
CA ARG A 555 13.51 18.99 1.78
C ARG A 555 12.89 20.26 1.16
N LYS A 556 11.72 20.12 0.53
CA LYS A 556 10.74 21.21 0.41
C LYS A 556 9.72 21.02 1.54
N LYS A 557 9.42 22.07 2.29
CA LYS A 557 8.37 22.09 3.33
C LYS A 557 7.08 21.52 2.73
N ARG A 558 6.60 20.39 3.26
CA ARG A 558 5.33 19.80 2.87
C ARG A 558 4.24 20.35 3.79
N ILE A 559 3.23 20.98 3.21
CA ILE A 559 2.09 21.61 3.84
C ILE A 559 0.86 20.79 3.45
N SER A 560 0.16 20.22 4.43
CA SER A 560 -1.09 19.46 4.26
C SER A 560 -2.30 20.25 4.78
N VAL A 561 -3.47 20.03 4.18
CA VAL A 561 -4.77 20.57 4.66
C VAL A 561 -5.66 19.44 5.16
N ILE A 562 -6.25 19.59 6.34
CA ILE A 562 -7.50 18.90 6.69
C ILE A 562 -8.63 19.92 6.64
N SER A 563 -9.76 19.59 6.03
CA SER A 563 -11.01 20.36 6.14
C SER A 563 -12.04 19.58 6.93
#